data_AF-A0A662J641-F1
#
_entry.id   AF-A0A662J641-F1
#
_cell.length_a   1.000
_cell.length_b   1.000
_cell.length_c   1.000
_cell.angle_alpha   90.00
_cell.angle_beta   90.00
_cell.angle_gamma   90.00
#
_symmetry.space_group_name_H-M   'P 1'
#
loop_
_entity.id
_entity.type
_entity.pdbx_description
1 polymer ?
#
loop_
_entity_poly.entity_id
_entity_poly.type
_entity_poly.pdbx_seq_one_letter_code
_entity_poly.pdbx_strand_id
1 'polypeptide(L)'
;MLLKASSLWQLYAIAVAFGFSYGWIALYAPTVGEFFGMERVGSILGALGTSFGLGAVIGPALAGVIFDVTRSYFTAFTIGALMSLLAALLIALIKG
;
A
#
# COMPACT_ATOMS: atom_id res chain seq x y z
N MET A 1 -3.00 -15.49 3.22
CA MET A 1 -4.00 -15.09 4.24
C MET A 1 -5.41 -15.60 3.95
N LEU A 2 -5.90 -15.60 2.70
CA LEU A 2 -7.21 -16.21 2.35
C LEU A 2 -7.22 -17.75 2.34
N LEU A 3 -6.06 -18.40 2.11
CA LEU A 3 -5.93 -19.87 2.04
C LEU A 3 -6.07 -20.60 3.38
N LYS A 4 -6.19 -19.89 4.50
CA LYS A 4 -6.30 -20.48 5.86
C LYS A 4 -7.63 -20.17 6.56
N ALA A 5 -8.54 -19.46 5.88
CA ALA A 5 -9.85 -19.13 6.42
C ALA A 5 -10.77 -20.34 6.28
N SER A 6 -11.04 -21.04 7.37
CA SER A 6 -11.89 -22.24 7.40
C SER A 6 -13.36 -21.92 7.70
N SER A 7 -13.69 -20.66 8.04
CA SER A 7 -15.06 -20.22 8.32
C SER A 7 -15.40 -18.86 7.71
N LEU A 8 -16.67 -18.69 7.32
CA LEU A 8 -17.24 -17.46 6.77
C LEU A 8 -16.99 -16.21 7.64
N TRP A 9 -16.98 -16.38 8.97
CA TRP A 9 -16.73 -15.27 9.89
C TRP A 9 -15.32 -14.68 9.77
N GLN A 10 -14.31 -15.51 9.54
CA GLN A 10 -12.93 -15.05 9.35
C GLN A 10 -12.79 -14.22 8.06
N LEU A 11 -13.52 -14.60 7.01
CA LEU A 11 -13.61 -13.83 5.77
C LEU A 11 -14.26 -12.46 6.00
N TYR A 12 -15.37 -12.39 6.72
CA TYR A 12 -16.01 -11.11 7.05
C TYR A 12 -15.11 -10.20 7.89
N ALA A 13 -14.43 -10.75 8.89
CA ALA A 13 -13.50 -9.97 9.72
C ALA A 13 -12.34 -9.38 8.90
N ILE A 14 -11.75 -10.18 8.00
CA ILE A 14 -10.68 -9.71 7.09
C ILE A 14 -11.23 -8.65 6.12
N ALA A 15 -12.42 -8.85 5.57
CA ALA A 15 -13.04 -7.91 4.64
C ALA A 15 -13.33 -6.56 5.30
N VAL A 16 -13.83 -6.56 6.53
CA VAL A 16 -14.07 -5.32 7.30
C VAL A 16 -12.76 -4.61 7.62
N ALA A 17 -11.76 -5.35 8.12
CA ALA A 17 -10.44 -4.77 8.43
C ALA A 17 -9.75 -4.20 7.17
N PHE A 18 -9.84 -4.92 6.05
CA PHE A 18 -9.33 -4.46 4.76
C PHE A 18 -10.08 -3.22 4.26
N GLY A 19 -11.42 -3.24 4.29
CA GLY A 19 -12.25 -2.12 3.85
C GLY A 19 -12.00 -0.85 4.68
N PHE A 20 -11.91 -0.98 6.00
CA PHE A 20 -11.54 0.13 6.88
C PHE A 20 -10.15 0.68 6.54
N SER A 21 -9.18 -0.21 6.34
CA SER A 21 -7.82 0.17 5.96
C SER A 21 -7.75 0.84 4.58
N TYR A 22 -8.66 0.50 3.66
CA TYR A 22 -8.73 1.05 2.30
C TYR A 22 -9.43 2.42 2.22
N GLY A 23 -10.08 2.87 3.31
CA GLY A 23 -10.78 4.15 3.38
C GLY A 23 -9.90 5.39 3.15
N TRP A 24 -8.57 5.24 3.27
CA TRP A 24 -7.60 6.31 3.00
C TRP A 24 -7.72 6.89 1.58
N ILE A 25 -8.25 6.14 0.61
CA ILE A 25 -8.35 6.59 -0.78
C ILE A 25 -9.21 7.86 -0.91
N ALA A 26 -10.18 8.06 -0.01
CA ALA A 26 -11.00 9.26 0.03
C ALA A 26 -10.24 10.49 0.54
N LEU A 27 -9.24 10.28 1.40
CA LEU A 27 -8.40 11.35 1.97
C LEU A 27 -7.22 11.71 1.07
N TYR A 28 -6.86 10.83 0.14
CA TYR A 28 -5.64 10.93 -0.66
C TYR A 28 -5.48 12.26 -1.42
N ALA A 29 -6.46 12.67 -2.22
CA ALA A 29 -6.39 13.92 -2.97
C ALA A 29 -6.46 15.18 -2.08
N PRO A 30 -7.38 15.26 -1.08
CA PRO A 30 -7.38 16.33 -0.09
C PRO A 30 -6.04 16.50 0.64
N THR A 31 -5.45 15.41 1.14
CA THR A 31 -4.16 15.47 1.86
C THR A 31 -3.05 16.00 0.96
N VAL A 32 -2.99 15.60 -0.31
CA VAL A 32 -2.00 16.15 -1.26
C VAL A 32 -2.20 17.66 -1.46
N GLY A 33 -3.45 18.12 -1.53
CA GLY A 33 -3.78 19.55 -1.63
C GLY A 33 -3.39 20.35 -0.40
N GLU A 34 -3.56 19.79 0.81
CA GLU A 34 -3.17 20.42 2.07
C GLU A 34 -1.65 20.54 2.23
N PHE A 35 -0.89 19.49 1.92
CA PHE A 35 0.57 19.50 2.11
C PHE A 35 1.35 20.24 1.01
N PHE A 36 0.86 20.23 -0.23
CA PHE A 36 1.61 20.74 -1.39
C PHE A 36 0.94 21.91 -2.12
N GLY A 37 -0.25 22.32 -1.69
CA GLY A 37 -1.03 23.39 -2.30
C GLY A 37 -1.77 22.95 -3.58
N MET A 38 -2.92 23.60 -3.84
CA MET A 38 -3.85 23.20 -4.92
C MET A 38 -3.32 23.43 -6.34
N GLU A 39 -2.33 24.31 -6.52
CA GLU A 39 -1.83 24.72 -7.84
C GLU A 39 -1.20 23.57 -8.64
N ARG A 40 -0.61 22.58 -7.96
CA ARG A 40 0.12 21.46 -8.58
C ARG A 40 -0.44 20.09 -8.26
N VAL A 41 -1.63 19.99 -7.66
CA VAL A 41 -2.23 18.72 -7.22
C VAL A 41 -2.36 17.72 -8.35
N GLY A 42 -2.77 18.14 -9.54
CA GLY A 42 -2.89 17.25 -10.71
C GLY A 42 -1.57 16.59 -11.10
N SER A 43 -0.47 17.36 -11.12
CA SER A 43 0.86 16.83 -11.44
C SER A 43 1.39 15.90 -10.35
N ILE A 44 1.16 16.23 -9.07
CA ILE A 44 1.59 15.40 -7.94
C ILE A 44 0.81 14.08 -7.92
N LEU A 45 -0.51 14.13 -8.05
CA LEU A 45 -1.34 12.93 -8.13
C LEU A 45 -0.98 12.08 -9.36
N GLY A 46 -0.67 12.71 -10.51
CA GLY A 46 -0.20 12.01 -11.70
C GLY A 46 1.12 11.28 -11.48
N ALA A 47 2.10 11.94 -10.84
CA ALA A 47 3.38 11.34 -10.49
C ALA A 47 3.19 10.15 -9.52
N LEU A 48 2.42 10.36 -8.44
CA LEU A 48 2.15 9.31 -7.47
C LEU A 48 1.36 8.14 -8.06
N GLY A 49 0.38 8.41 -8.93
CA GLY A 49 -0.38 7.38 -9.65
C GLY A 49 0.50 6.57 -10.59
N THR A 50 1.48 7.22 -11.25
CA THR A 50 2.48 6.51 -12.07
C THR A 50 3.37 5.61 -11.20
N SER A 51 3.83 6.11 -10.05
CA SER A 51 4.58 5.30 -9.08
C SER A 51 3.77 4.09 -8.61
N PHE A 52 2.47 4.26 -8.33
CA PHE A 52 1.57 3.17 -7.98
C PHE A 52 1.46 2.14 -9.11
N GLY A 53 1.25 2.58 -10.35
CA GLY A 53 1.18 1.71 -11.52
C GLY A 53 2.47 0.89 -11.71
N LEU A 54 3.63 1.52 -11.57
CA LEU A 54 4.92 0.82 -11.60
C LEU A 54 5.03 -0.23 -10.48
N GLY A 55 4.63 0.13 -9.26
CA GLY A 55 4.57 -0.81 -8.15
C GLY A 55 3.64 -2.00 -8.40
N ALA A 56 2.49 -1.77 -9.05
CA ALA A 56 1.54 -2.83 -9.39
C ALA A 56 2.07 -3.81 -10.45
N VAL A 57 2.91 -3.34 -11.38
CA VAL A 57 3.55 -4.19 -12.39
C VAL A 57 4.76 -4.94 -11.81
N ILE A 58 5.62 -4.23 -11.09
CA ILE A 58 6.90 -4.76 -10.60
C ILE A 58 6.69 -5.65 -9.36
N GLY A 59 5.73 -5.29 -8.51
CA GLY A 59 5.48 -5.95 -7.23
C GLY A 59 5.21 -7.46 -7.33
N PRO A 60 4.28 -7.93 -8.17
CA PRO A 60 4.01 -9.36 -8.34
C PRO A 60 5.22 -10.14 -8.86
N ALA A 61 5.96 -9.56 -9.81
CA ALA A 61 7.17 -10.18 -10.36
C ALA A 61 8.26 -10.33 -9.28
N LEU A 62 8.52 -9.27 -8.51
CA LEU A 62 9.45 -9.33 -7.39
C LEU A 62 9.00 -10.32 -6.31
N ALA A 63 7.71 -10.34 -5.96
CA ALA A 63 7.17 -11.29 -4.98
C ALA A 63 7.30 -12.73 -5.46
N GLY A 64 7.13 -12.99 -6.77
CA GLY A 64 7.37 -14.28 -7.40
C GLY A 64 8.83 -14.72 -7.28
N VAL A 65 9.77 -13.86 -7.66
CA VAL A 65 11.21 -14.15 -7.54
C VAL A 65 11.62 -14.40 -6.08
N ILE A 66 11.10 -13.60 -5.14
CA ILE A 66 11.34 -13.82 -3.71
C ILE A 66 10.80 -15.18 -3.28
N PHE A 67 9.62 -15.56 -3.74
CA PHE A 67 9.04 -16.88 -3.46
C PHE A 67 9.86 -18.01 -4.07
N ASP A 68 10.35 -17.87 -5.30
CA ASP A 68 11.15 -18.89 -5.97
C ASP A 68 12.46 -19.18 -5.20
N VAL A 69 13.09 -18.15 -4.64
CA VAL A 69 14.34 -18.28 -3.87
C VAL A 69 14.09 -18.73 -2.43
N THR A 70 13.10 -18.14 -1.75
CA THR A 70 12.87 -18.37 -0.31
C THR A 70 11.84 -19.45 0.00
N ARG A 71 11.12 -19.93 -1.03
CA ARG A 71 9.97 -20.84 -0.94
C ARG A 71 8.83 -20.32 -0.05
N SER A 72 8.79 -19.02 0.25
CA SER A 72 7.84 -18.43 1.19
C SER A 72 7.47 -16.99 0.85
N TYR A 73 6.17 -16.68 0.88
CA TYR A 73 5.68 -15.30 0.73
C TYR A 73 5.87 -14.46 1.98
N PHE A 74 6.21 -15.08 3.12
CA PHE A 74 6.41 -14.36 4.37
C PHE A 74 7.49 -13.27 4.23
N THR A 75 8.59 -13.59 3.55
CA THR A 75 9.68 -12.65 3.28
C THR A 75 9.21 -11.47 2.43
N ALA A 76 8.45 -11.74 1.36
CA ALA A 76 7.92 -10.68 0.48
C ALA A 76 6.96 -9.73 1.23
N PHE A 77 6.06 -10.29 2.05
CA PHE A 77 5.15 -9.47 2.88
C PHE A 77 5.88 -8.66 3.94
N THR A 78 6.93 -9.22 4.56
CA THR A 78 7.72 -8.53 5.58
C THR A 78 8.47 -7.34 4.98
N ILE A 79 9.07 -7.52 3.80
CA ILE A 79 9.73 -6.42 3.06
C ILE A 79 8.70 -5.32 2.74
N GLY A 80 7.51 -5.70 2.24
CA GLY A 80 6.43 -4.76 1.99
C GLY A 80 6.02 -3.96 3.23
N ALA A 81 5.85 -4.64 4.37
CA ALA A 81 5.49 -4.00 5.64
C ALA A 81 6.57 -3.01 6.11
N LEU A 82 7.85 -3.35 5.99
CA LEU A 82 8.97 -2.47 6.34
C LEU A 82 9.02 -1.23 5.43
N MET A 83 8.77 -1.40 4.12
CA MET A 83 8.71 -0.27 3.18
C MET A 83 7.52 0.66 3.48
N SER A 84 6.35 0.11 3.83
CA SER A 84 5.21 0.92 4.26
C SER A 84 5.50 1.68 5.55
N LEU A 85 6.17 1.05 6.52
CA LEU A 85 6.59 1.72 7.76
C LEU A 85 7.58 2.86 7.47
N LEU A 86 8.57 2.61 6.60
CA LEU A 86 9.54 3.63 6.20
C LEU A 86 8.86 4.82 5.51
N ALA A 87 7.92 4.56 4.61
CA ALA A 87 7.13 5.62 3.96
C ALA A 87 6.34 6.44 4.99
N ALA A 88 5.69 5.78 5.96
CA ALA A 88 4.98 6.46 7.04
C ALA A 88 5.91 7.33 7.89
N LEU A 89 7.12 6.85 8.21
CA LEU A 89 8.14 7.61 8.94
C LEU A 89 8.64 8.83 8.15
N LEU A 90 8.86 8.67 6.85
CA LEU A 90 9.27 9.76 5.96
C LEU A 90 8.17 10.84 5.91
N ILE A 91 6.91 10.44 5.76
CA ILE A 91 5.77 11.36 5.77
C ILE A 91 5.65 12.06 7.13
N ALA A 92 5.81 11.35 8.24
CA ALA A 92 5.76 11.94 9.57
C ALA A 92 6.90 12.95 9.84
N LEU A 93 8.02 12.84 9.13
CA LEU A 93 9.13 13.79 9.19
C LEU A 93 8.89 15.04 8.32
N ILE A 94 8.02 14.95 7.31
CA ILE A 94 7.58 16.11 6.54
C ILE A 94 6.70 16.96 7.46
N LYS A 95 7.28 18.05 7.98
CA LYS A 95 6.54 19.05 8.76
C LYS A 95 5.41 19.61 7.89
N GLY A 96 4.19 19.45 8.37
CA GLY A 96 3.06 20.31 8.00
C GLY A 96 3.23 21.70 8.58
#